data_AF-A0A8T7BT58-F1
#
_entry.id   AF-A0A8T7BT58-F1
#
_cell.length_a   1.000
_cell.length_b   1.000
_cell.length_c   1.000
_cell.angle_alpha   90.00
_cell.angle_beta   90.00
_cell.angle_gamma   90.00
#
_symmetry.space_group_name_H-M   'P 1'
#
loop_
_entity.id
_entity.type
_entity.pdbx_description
1 polymer ?
#
loop_
_entity_poly.entity_id
_entity_poly.type
_entity_poly.pdbx_seq_one_letter_code
_entity_poly.pdbx_strand_id
1 'polypeptide(L)'
;KRLSLQQEKINLLKLTDTAYLDKQKSSFEKRIALYEEKIANLTQKNQQLRLQLESQKAGDAGSAQRTLILDKISDNELTINEAEGKKLEVEGELADFLIEIDLNAAKQKTLVESLESEIELIESNWEVAIEEQQAKIVELENQLQGNNTRVVSLAEMSLKPVGLTRNLAYVISVVLALFGAFFIMLVAMFREKVKEKMTAEA
;
A
#
# COMPACT_ATOMS: atom_id res chain seq x y z
N LYS A 1 -1.83 21.75 2.84
CA LYS A 1 -2.63 20.55 3.25
C LYS A 1 -3.40 19.91 2.10
N ARG A 2 -4.01 20.67 1.17
CA ARG A 2 -4.75 20.10 0.00
C ARG A 2 -3.83 19.52 -1.08
N LEU A 3 -2.75 20.23 -1.42
CA LEU A 3 -1.73 19.83 -2.40
C LEU A 3 -0.98 18.53 -2.01
N SER A 4 -0.55 18.43 -0.74
CA SER A 4 0.09 17.22 -0.19
C SER A 4 -0.83 15.99 -0.26
N LEU A 5 -2.14 16.17 -0.08
CA LEU A 5 -3.13 15.09 -0.09
C LEU A 5 -3.42 14.61 -1.52
N GLN A 6 -3.38 15.49 -2.52
CA GLN A 6 -3.48 15.10 -3.93
C GLN A 6 -2.20 14.38 -4.40
N GLN A 7 -1.01 14.80 -3.97
CA GLN A 7 0.24 14.12 -4.29
C GLN A 7 0.32 12.71 -3.70
N GLU A 8 -0.10 12.55 -2.44
CA GLU A 8 -0.13 11.26 -1.76
C GLU A 8 -1.14 10.29 -2.42
N LYS A 9 -2.28 10.83 -2.90
CA LYS A 9 -3.27 10.06 -3.68
C LYS A 9 -2.70 9.56 -5.01
N ILE A 10 -1.93 10.38 -5.73
CA ILE A 10 -1.25 9.97 -6.98
C ILE A 10 -0.25 8.83 -6.70
N ASN A 11 0.51 8.92 -5.61
CA ASN A 11 1.50 7.91 -5.25
C ASN A 11 0.86 6.58 -4.82
N LEU A 12 -0.24 6.63 -4.07
CA LEU A 12 -1.02 5.45 -3.69
C LEU A 12 -1.58 4.73 -4.93
N LEU A 13 -2.19 5.47 -5.87
CA LEU A 13 -2.68 4.89 -7.12
C LEU A 13 -1.58 4.16 -7.89
N LYS A 14 -0.35 4.68 -7.91
CA LYS A 14 0.79 4.05 -8.61
C LYS A 14 1.34 2.78 -7.96
N LEU A 15 1.23 2.64 -6.62
CA LEU A 15 1.91 1.58 -5.85
C LEU A 15 1.03 0.34 -5.60
N THR A 16 -0.27 0.54 -5.36
CA THR A 16 -1.16 -0.58 -5.01
C THR A 16 -1.49 -1.49 -6.18
N ASP A 17 -1.47 -0.95 -7.40
CA ASP A 17 -1.84 -1.72 -8.58
C ASP A 17 -0.71 -2.64 -9.06
N THR A 18 0.55 -2.20 -9.08
CA THR A 18 1.64 -2.98 -9.67
C THR A 18 1.87 -4.33 -8.99
N ALA A 19 2.01 -4.36 -7.66
CA ALA A 19 2.29 -5.60 -6.93
C ALA A 19 1.14 -6.62 -6.97
N TYR A 20 -0.11 -6.14 -6.99
CA TYR A 20 -1.28 -7.01 -7.11
C TYR A 20 -1.36 -7.62 -8.53
N LEU A 21 -1.16 -6.80 -9.55
CA LEU A 21 -1.20 -7.22 -10.95
C LEU A 21 -0.08 -8.22 -11.27
N ASP A 22 1.14 -7.97 -10.78
CA ASP A 22 2.28 -8.88 -10.95
C ASP A 22 2.00 -10.26 -10.31
N LYS A 23 1.38 -10.27 -9.13
CA LYS A 23 1.01 -11.51 -8.44
C LYS A 23 -0.02 -12.31 -9.23
N GLN A 24 -1.05 -11.65 -9.78
CA GLN A 24 -2.08 -12.30 -10.58
C GLN A 24 -1.49 -12.84 -11.90
N LYS A 25 -0.71 -12.04 -12.61
CA LYS A 25 0.00 -12.48 -13.81
C LYS A 25 0.87 -13.71 -13.55
N SER A 26 1.67 -13.68 -12.48
CA SER A 26 2.49 -14.83 -12.07
C SER A 26 1.66 -16.07 -11.75
N SER A 27 0.45 -15.91 -11.21
CA SER A 27 -0.47 -17.02 -10.95
C SER A 27 -0.96 -17.69 -12.24
N PHE A 28 -1.32 -16.90 -13.26
CA PHE A 28 -1.68 -17.43 -14.58
C PHE A 28 -0.51 -18.16 -15.25
N GLU A 29 0.67 -17.53 -15.27
CA GLU A 29 1.89 -18.12 -15.85
C GLU A 29 2.24 -19.47 -15.19
N LYS A 30 2.11 -19.58 -13.86
CA LYS A 30 2.31 -20.84 -13.14
C LYS A 30 1.30 -21.92 -13.53
N ARG A 31 0.02 -21.57 -13.71
CA ARG A 31 -1.01 -22.51 -14.16
C ARG A 31 -0.72 -23.02 -15.58
N ILE A 32 -0.29 -22.13 -16.48
CA ILE A 32 0.12 -22.50 -17.84
C ILE A 32 1.30 -23.47 -17.79
N ALA A 33 2.35 -23.14 -17.03
CA ALA A 33 3.53 -23.98 -16.88
C ALA A 33 3.20 -25.39 -16.34
N LEU A 34 2.25 -25.50 -15.40
CA LEU A 34 1.81 -26.80 -14.88
C LEU A 34 1.14 -27.66 -15.95
N TYR A 35 0.33 -27.06 -16.83
CA TYR A 35 -0.26 -27.80 -17.95
C TYR A 35 0.78 -28.19 -19.00
N GLU A 36 1.73 -27.31 -19.31
CA GLU A 36 2.84 -27.62 -20.21
C GLU A 36 3.70 -28.77 -19.70
N GLU A 37 4.04 -28.77 -18.42
CA GLU A 37 4.78 -29.86 -17.77
C GLU A 37 3.99 -31.18 -17.85
N LYS A 38 2.67 -31.14 -17.56
CA LYS A 38 1.82 -32.33 -17.66
C LYS A 38 1.77 -32.89 -19.09
N ILE A 39 1.62 -32.02 -20.10
CA ILE A 39 1.60 -32.40 -21.51
C ILE A 39 2.95 -33.01 -21.92
N ALA A 40 4.06 -32.38 -21.55
CA ALA A 40 5.41 -32.87 -21.83
C ALA A 40 5.65 -34.26 -21.23
N ASN A 41 5.29 -34.44 -19.95
CA ASN A 41 5.44 -35.72 -19.24
C ASN A 41 4.63 -36.85 -19.89
N LEU A 42 3.37 -36.58 -20.25
CA LEU A 42 2.52 -37.57 -20.93
C LEU A 42 3.01 -37.87 -22.35
N THR A 43 3.51 -36.86 -23.05
CA THR A 43 4.10 -37.01 -24.39
C THR A 43 5.34 -37.90 -24.35
N GLN A 44 6.22 -37.66 -23.38
CA GLN A 44 7.41 -38.49 -23.15
C GLN A 44 7.03 -39.93 -22.79
N LYS A 45 6.02 -40.12 -21.92
CA LYS A 45 5.50 -41.45 -21.56
C LYS A 45 4.93 -42.18 -22.79
N ASN A 46 4.20 -41.48 -23.65
CA ASN A 46 3.69 -42.05 -24.90
C ASN A 46 4.83 -42.43 -25.85
N GLN A 47 5.88 -41.63 -25.95
CA GLN A 47 7.06 -41.97 -26.73
C GLN A 47 7.73 -43.25 -26.22
N GLN A 48 7.88 -43.42 -24.89
CA GLN A 48 8.42 -44.63 -24.29
C GLN A 48 7.54 -45.86 -24.56
N LEU A 49 6.22 -45.73 -24.46
CA LEU A 49 5.27 -46.80 -24.75
C LEU A 49 5.32 -47.22 -26.23
N ARG A 50 5.48 -46.26 -27.16
CA ARG A 50 5.67 -46.55 -28.59
C ARG A 50 6.97 -47.32 -28.86
N LEU A 51 8.06 -46.97 -28.20
CA LEU A 51 9.32 -47.73 -28.28
C LEU A 51 9.17 -49.16 -27.72
N GLN A 52 8.39 -49.35 -26.65
CA GLN A 52 8.07 -50.67 -26.12
C GLN A 52 7.22 -51.51 -27.10
N LEU A 53 6.29 -50.89 -27.83
CA LEU A 53 5.52 -51.57 -28.89
C LEU A 53 6.42 -52.03 -30.04
N GLU A 54 7.37 -51.19 -30.44
CA GLU A 54 8.32 -51.49 -31.53
C GLU A 54 9.26 -52.64 -31.18
N SER A 55 9.73 -52.71 -29.93
CA SER A 55 10.61 -53.79 -29.46
C SER A 55 9.91 -55.14 -29.31
N GLN A 56 8.57 -55.18 -29.27
CA GLN A 56 7.77 -56.41 -29.14
C GLN A 56 7.46 -57.12 -30.46
N LYS A 57 8.22 -56.93 -31.55
CA LYS A 57 8.04 -57.71 -32.79
C LYS A 57 8.79 -59.05 -32.71
N ALA A 58 8.05 -60.16 -32.49
CA ALA A 58 8.21 -61.50 -33.10
C ALA A 58 7.60 -62.67 -32.28
N GLY A 59 6.33 -62.61 -31.86
CA GLY A 59 5.68 -63.80 -31.28
C GLY A 59 4.19 -63.61 -30.97
N ASP A 60 3.38 -64.61 -31.30
CA ASP A 60 1.90 -64.61 -31.19
C ASP A 60 1.37 -64.48 -29.75
N ALA A 61 2.23 -64.59 -28.73
CA ALA A 61 1.88 -64.42 -27.31
C ALA A 61 1.72 -62.95 -26.86
N GLY A 62 2.01 -61.96 -27.73
CA GLY A 62 2.09 -60.53 -27.38
C GLY A 62 0.86 -59.67 -27.67
N SER A 63 -0.25 -60.21 -28.19
CA SER A 63 -1.39 -59.41 -28.67
C SER A 63 -2.09 -58.63 -27.55
N ALA A 64 -2.40 -59.27 -26.43
CA ALA A 64 -3.07 -58.63 -25.29
C ALA A 64 -2.21 -57.51 -24.67
N GLN A 65 -0.89 -57.71 -24.59
CA GLN A 65 0.03 -56.69 -24.07
C GLN A 65 0.12 -55.48 -25.01
N ARG A 66 0.09 -55.71 -26.33
CA ARG A 66 0.05 -54.63 -27.32
C ARG A 66 -1.23 -53.81 -27.22
N THR A 67 -2.39 -54.46 -27.09
CA THR A 67 -3.67 -53.78 -26.88
C THR A 67 -3.62 -52.91 -25.63
N LEU A 68 -3.14 -53.43 -24.51
CA LEU A 68 -2.99 -52.66 -23.26
C LEU A 68 -2.09 -51.43 -23.43
N ILE A 69 -1.00 -51.53 -24.20
CA ILE A 69 -0.10 -50.40 -24.43
C ILE A 69 -0.78 -49.35 -25.33
N LEU A 70 -1.51 -49.77 -26.36
CA LEU A 70 -2.28 -48.87 -27.23
C LEU A 70 -3.38 -48.14 -26.45
N ASP A 71 -4.11 -48.84 -25.59
CA ASP A 71 -5.14 -48.24 -24.73
C ASP A 71 -4.52 -47.16 -23.82
N LYS A 72 -3.37 -47.45 -23.19
CA LYS A 72 -2.65 -46.46 -22.37
C LYS A 72 -2.16 -45.25 -23.18
N ILE A 73 -1.75 -45.44 -24.43
CA ILE A 73 -1.38 -44.32 -25.31
C ILE A 73 -2.62 -43.47 -25.59
N SER A 74 -3.74 -44.10 -25.92
CA SER A 74 -5.00 -43.41 -26.19
C SER A 74 -5.50 -42.62 -24.98
N ASP A 75 -5.46 -43.20 -23.78
CA ASP A 75 -5.84 -42.52 -22.53
C ASP A 75 -4.95 -41.30 -22.25
N ASN A 76 -3.64 -41.44 -22.46
CA ASN A 76 -2.71 -40.32 -22.30
C ASN A 76 -2.95 -39.23 -23.36
N GLU A 77 -3.24 -39.60 -24.61
CA GLU A 77 -3.58 -38.65 -25.68
C GLU A 77 -4.86 -37.87 -25.36
N LEU A 78 -5.89 -38.54 -24.84
CA LEU A 78 -7.10 -37.86 -24.37
C LEU A 78 -6.78 -36.89 -23.23
N THR A 79 -5.96 -37.32 -22.26
CA THR A 79 -5.55 -36.47 -21.14
C THR A 79 -4.70 -35.27 -21.59
N ILE A 80 -3.89 -35.43 -22.64
CA ILE A 80 -3.12 -34.33 -23.27
C ILE A 80 -4.10 -33.32 -23.87
N ASN A 81 -5.06 -33.77 -24.69
CA ASN A 81 -6.04 -32.88 -25.31
C ASN A 81 -6.85 -32.10 -24.26
N GLU A 82 -7.24 -32.74 -23.17
CA GLU A 82 -7.91 -32.06 -22.04
C GLU A 82 -7.00 -31.01 -21.37
N ALA A 83 -5.72 -31.32 -21.19
CA ALA A 83 -4.75 -30.39 -20.62
C ALA A 83 -4.47 -29.20 -21.56
N GLU A 84 -4.42 -29.43 -22.88
CA GLU A 84 -4.30 -28.38 -23.90
C GLU A 84 -5.52 -27.47 -23.90
N GLY A 85 -6.73 -28.03 -23.83
CA GLY A 85 -7.97 -27.24 -23.71
C GLY A 85 -7.95 -26.33 -22.48
N LYS A 86 -7.59 -26.88 -21.31
CA LYS A 86 -7.48 -26.07 -20.07
C LYS A 86 -6.36 -25.06 -20.13
N LYS A 87 -5.24 -25.36 -20.79
CA LYS A 87 -4.16 -24.40 -21.02
C LYS A 87 -4.67 -23.22 -21.82
N LEU A 88 -5.36 -23.47 -22.94
CA LEU A 88 -5.93 -22.43 -23.79
C LEU A 88 -6.95 -21.56 -23.05
N GLU A 89 -7.79 -22.16 -22.20
CA GLU A 89 -8.71 -21.39 -21.33
C GLU A 89 -7.95 -20.43 -20.42
N VAL A 90 -6.87 -20.88 -19.77
CA VAL A 90 -6.05 -20.03 -18.89
C VAL A 90 -5.28 -18.96 -19.66
N GLU A 91 -4.80 -19.27 -20.86
CA GLU A 91 -4.19 -18.28 -21.76
C GLU A 91 -5.19 -17.19 -22.18
N GLY A 92 -6.46 -17.58 -22.42
CA GLY A 92 -7.56 -16.65 -22.66
C GLY A 92 -7.86 -15.76 -21.45
N GLU A 93 -7.98 -16.34 -20.25
CA GLU A 93 -8.17 -15.60 -19.00
C GLU A 93 -7.04 -14.58 -18.76
N LEU A 94 -5.79 -14.97 -19.05
CA LEU A 94 -4.63 -14.08 -18.94
C LEU A 94 -4.72 -12.93 -19.96
N ALA A 95 -5.09 -13.21 -21.21
CA ALA A 95 -5.24 -12.18 -22.23
C ALA A 95 -6.32 -11.15 -21.86
N ASP A 96 -7.48 -11.62 -21.40
CA ASP A 96 -8.58 -10.75 -20.95
C ASP A 96 -8.14 -9.88 -19.75
N PHE A 97 -7.43 -10.48 -18.79
CA PHE A 97 -6.87 -9.78 -17.64
C PHE A 97 -5.88 -8.68 -18.06
N LEU A 98 -4.99 -8.94 -19.02
CA LEU A 98 -4.05 -7.94 -19.52
C LEU A 98 -4.76 -6.79 -20.24
N ILE A 99 -5.81 -7.07 -21.01
CA ILE A 99 -6.64 -6.03 -21.65
C ILE A 99 -7.32 -5.16 -20.59
N GLU A 100 -7.86 -5.76 -19.53
CA GLU A 100 -8.49 -5.03 -18.43
C GLU A 100 -7.49 -4.12 -17.72
N ILE A 101 -6.26 -4.61 -17.48
CA ILE A 101 -5.16 -3.80 -16.93
C ILE A 101 -4.90 -2.59 -17.82
N ASP A 102 -4.68 -2.79 -19.11
CA ASP A 102 -4.34 -1.70 -20.03
C ASP A 102 -5.45 -0.64 -20.07
N LEU A 103 -6.71 -1.08 -20.06
CA LEU A 103 -7.87 -0.19 -20.06
C LEU A 103 -7.98 0.59 -18.74
N ASN A 104 -7.71 -0.05 -17.60
CA ASN A 104 -7.70 0.60 -16.30
C ASN A 104 -6.50 1.55 -16.15
N ALA A 105 -5.33 1.19 -16.67
CA ALA A 105 -4.15 2.04 -16.71
C ALA A 105 -4.40 3.30 -17.55
N ALA A 106 -5.07 3.16 -18.70
CA ALA A 106 -5.48 4.30 -19.52
C ALA A 106 -6.44 5.25 -18.75
N LYS A 107 -7.44 4.71 -18.06
CA LYS A 107 -8.35 5.52 -17.21
C LYS A 107 -7.60 6.23 -16.08
N GLN A 108 -6.71 5.53 -15.39
CA GLN A 108 -5.90 6.12 -14.32
C GLN A 108 -4.98 7.20 -14.83
N LYS A 109 -4.36 7.01 -16.00
CA LYS A 109 -3.54 8.03 -16.65
C LYS A 109 -4.33 9.33 -16.86
N THR A 110 -5.54 9.24 -17.41
CA THR A 110 -6.40 10.43 -17.60
C THR A 110 -6.77 11.11 -16.27
N LEU A 111 -6.99 10.32 -15.22
CA LEU A 111 -7.27 10.87 -13.88
C LEU A 111 -6.04 11.57 -13.29
N VAL A 112 -4.85 10.99 -13.45
CA VAL A 112 -3.59 11.57 -12.99
C VAL A 112 -3.31 12.87 -13.73
N GLU A 113 -3.43 12.89 -15.07
CA GLU A 113 -3.27 14.10 -15.87
C GLU A 113 -4.26 15.20 -15.45
N SER A 114 -5.51 14.85 -15.17
CA SER A 114 -6.50 15.79 -14.64
C SER A 114 -6.11 16.35 -13.27
N LEU A 115 -5.59 15.52 -12.36
CA LEU A 115 -5.15 15.95 -11.03
C LEU A 115 -3.88 16.81 -11.10
N GLU A 116 -2.95 16.47 -12.00
CA GLU A 116 -1.74 17.25 -12.25
C GLU A 116 -2.10 18.65 -12.79
N SER A 117 -3.05 18.73 -13.74
CA SER A 117 -3.56 20.01 -14.22
C SER A 117 -4.27 20.83 -13.14
N GLU A 118 -5.03 20.19 -12.24
CA GLU A 118 -5.61 20.87 -11.08
C GLU A 118 -4.53 21.42 -10.13
N ILE A 119 -3.45 20.66 -9.91
CA ILE A 119 -2.32 21.09 -9.08
C ILE A 119 -1.63 22.30 -9.71
N GLU A 120 -1.33 22.26 -11.02
CA GLU A 120 -0.71 23.38 -11.74
C GLU A 120 -1.58 24.65 -11.66
N LEU A 121 -2.91 24.51 -11.80
CA LEU A 121 -3.83 25.63 -11.66
C LEU A 121 -3.85 26.19 -10.24
N ILE A 122 -3.77 25.33 -9.21
CA ILE A 122 -3.64 25.77 -7.82
C ILE A 122 -2.32 26.52 -7.64
N GLU A 123 -1.20 25.97 -8.10
CA GLU A 123 0.12 26.58 -7.97
C GLU A 123 0.18 27.97 -8.63
N SER A 124 -0.31 28.09 -9.86
CA SER A 124 -0.40 29.36 -10.57
C SER A 124 -1.27 30.38 -9.83
N ASN A 125 -2.44 29.98 -9.33
CA ASN A 125 -3.30 30.88 -8.55
C ASN A 125 -2.64 31.35 -7.25
N TRP A 126 -1.86 30.48 -6.60
CA TRP A 126 -1.11 30.85 -5.39
C TRP A 126 0.02 31.83 -5.70
N GLU A 127 0.72 31.66 -6.81
CA GLU A 127 1.78 32.57 -7.25
C GLU A 127 1.23 33.98 -7.50
N VAL A 128 0.13 34.09 -8.25
CA VAL A 128 -0.57 35.37 -8.48
C VAL A 128 -1.04 36.00 -7.17
N ALA A 129 -1.63 35.22 -6.25
CA ALA A 129 -2.09 35.74 -4.97
C ALA A 129 -0.92 36.25 -4.10
N ILE A 130 0.24 35.61 -4.16
CA ILE A 130 1.46 36.07 -3.48
C ILE A 130 1.95 37.38 -4.12
N GLU A 131 2.02 37.47 -5.45
CA GLU A 131 2.42 38.69 -6.15
C GLU A 131 1.49 39.87 -5.83
N GLU A 132 0.18 39.65 -5.83
CA GLU A 132 -0.81 40.67 -5.44
C GLU A 132 -0.64 41.11 -3.98
N GLN A 133 -0.37 40.17 -3.06
CA GLN A 133 -0.09 40.51 -1.67
C GLN A 133 1.21 41.31 -1.54
N GLN A 134 2.25 40.93 -2.27
CA GLN A 134 3.53 41.63 -2.29
C GLN A 134 3.36 43.07 -2.81
N ALA A 135 2.60 43.26 -3.89
CA ALA A 135 2.30 44.57 -4.45
C ALA A 135 1.54 45.46 -3.45
N LYS A 136 0.55 44.92 -2.73
CA LYS A 136 -0.16 45.64 -1.67
C LYS A 136 0.73 46.03 -0.50
N ILE A 137 1.67 45.16 -0.10
CA ILE A 137 2.64 45.48 0.95
C ILE A 137 3.51 46.67 0.52
N VAL A 138 4.04 46.65 -0.71
CA VAL A 138 4.85 47.75 -1.25
C VAL A 138 4.03 49.05 -1.35
N GLU A 139 2.76 48.98 -1.77
CA GLU A 139 1.86 50.13 -1.80
C GLU A 139 1.66 50.73 -0.39
N LEU A 140 1.41 49.90 0.61
CA LEU A 140 1.27 50.31 2.01
C LEU A 140 2.58 50.92 2.55
N GLU A 141 3.74 50.34 2.24
CA GLU A 141 5.05 50.89 2.61
C GLU A 141 5.26 52.30 2.02
N ASN A 142 4.92 52.49 0.74
CA ASN A 142 5.01 53.79 0.08
C ASN A 142 4.06 54.83 0.68
N GLN A 143 2.83 54.44 1.04
CA GLN A 143 1.88 55.32 1.74
C GLN A 143 2.36 55.70 3.14
N LEU A 144 3.05 54.78 3.84
CA LEU A 144 3.65 55.03 5.15
C LEU A 144 4.89 55.93 5.09
N GLN A 145 5.68 55.86 4.02
CA GLN A 145 6.86 56.73 3.81
C GLN A 145 6.49 58.17 3.36
N GLY A 146 5.38 58.35 2.64
CA GLY A 146 4.91 59.67 2.18
C GLY A 146 4.23 60.52 3.25
N ASN A 147 3.68 59.88 4.28
CA ASN A 147 3.27 60.58 5.49
C ASN A 147 4.46 60.61 6.44
N ASN A 148 4.83 61.80 6.94
CA ASN A 148 5.52 61.90 8.22
C ASN A 148 4.59 61.28 9.27
N THR A 149 4.63 59.95 9.39
CA THR A 149 4.07 59.21 10.49
C THR A 149 4.92 59.60 11.69
N ARG A 150 4.56 60.75 12.27
CA ARG A 150 4.74 60.95 13.70
C ARG A 150 4.19 59.67 14.30
N VAL A 151 5.09 58.86 14.85
CA VAL A 151 4.71 57.74 15.69
C VAL A 151 3.80 58.35 16.74
N VAL A 152 2.50 58.30 16.53
CA VAL A 152 1.54 58.38 17.61
C VAL A 152 1.68 57.01 18.21
N SER A 153 2.73 56.84 19.01
CA SER A 153 2.65 55.90 20.10
C SER A 153 1.44 56.39 20.88
N LEU A 154 0.30 55.75 20.65
CA LEU A 154 -0.63 55.53 21.74
C LEU A 154 0.26 55.09 22.87
N ALA A 155 0.39 55.96 23.89
CA ALA A 155 1.29 55.74 25.01
C ALA A 155 1.25 54.25 25.32
N GLU A 156 2.39 53.57 25.24
CA GLU A 156 2.48 52.17 25.58
C GLU A 156 2.09 52.06 27.05
N MET A 157 0.80 51.99 27.34
CA MET A 157 0.31 51.36 28.53
C MET A 157 0.74 49.92 28.35
N SER A 158 1.90 49.62 28.93
CA SER A 158 2.38 48.28 29.23
C SER A 158 1.19 47.37 29.47
N LEU A 159 0.82 46.61 28.44
CA LEU A 159 -0.07 45.46 28.52
C LEU A 159 0.71 44.29 29.12
N LYS A 160 1.39 44.51 30.27
CA LYS A 160 1.60 43.40 31.19
C LYS A 160 0.22 43.07 31.75
N PRO A 161 -0.35 41.88 31.49
CA PRO A 161 -1.59 41.51 32.14
C PRO A 161 -1.32 41.40 33.65
N VAL A 162 -1.69 42.43 34.39
CA VAL A 162 -1.78 42.42 35.85
C VAL A 162 -2.97 41.52 36.21
N GLY A 163 -2.76 40.21 36.14
CA GLY A 163 -3.83 39.24 36.40
C GLY A 163 -3.48 37.78 36.09
N LEU A 164 -2.49 37.50 35.23
CA LEU A 164 -2.14 36.12 34.86
C LEU A 164 -1.43 35.34 35.99
N THR A 165 -1.00 36.01 37.06
CA THR A 165 -0.27 35.37 38.17
C THR A 165 -1.17 34.54 39.08
N ARG A 166 -2.43 34.94 39.31
CA ARG A 166 -3.28 34.30 40.33
C ARG A 166 -3.83 32.96 39.86
N ASN A 167 -4.38 32.90 38.65
CA ASN A 167 -4.90 31.65 38.09
C ASN A 167 -3.76 30.66 37.78
N LEU A 168 -2.61 31.13 37.28
CA LEU A 168 -1.45 30.27 37.06
C LEU A 168 -0.90 29.72 38.39
N ALA A 169 -0.85 30.53 39.45
CA ALA A 169 -0.46 30.06 40.77
C ALA A 169 -1.46 29.03 41.35
N TYR A 170 -2.76 29.20 41.13
CA TYR A 170 -3.76 28.19 41.50
C TYR A 170 -3.57 26.89 40.74
N VAL A 171 -3.34 26.94 39.42
CA VAL A 171 -3.11 25.74 38.62
C VAL A 171 -1.82 25.02 39.08
N ILE A 172 -0.73 25.76 39.29
CA ILE A 172 0.54 25.18 39.74
C ILE A 172 0.41 24.56 41.15
N SER A 173 -0.29 25.23 42.07
CA SER A 173 -0.50 24.71 43.43
C SER A 173 -1.38 23.46 43.45
N VAL A 174 -2.43 23.39 42.62
CA VAL A 174 -3.25 22.18 42.47
C VAL A 174 -2.43 21.03 41.89
N VAL A 175 -1.62 21.29 40.84
CA VAL A 175 -0.76 20.26 40.24
C VAL A 175 0.27 19.74 41.27
N LEU A 176 0.93 20.63 42.01
CA LEU A 176 1.88 20.23 43.07
C LEU A 176 1.21 19.43 44.19
N ALA A 177 -0.01 19.78 44.59
CA ALA A 177 -0.76 19.04 45.60
C ALA A 177 -1.10 17.61 45.13
N LEU A 178 -1.49 17.44 43.85
CA LEU A 178 -1.76 16.13 43.26
C LEU A 178 -0.49 15.26 43.22
N PHE A 179 0.66 15.83 42.82
CA PHE A 179 1.93 15.12 42.85
C PHE A 179 2.36 14.75 44.28
N GLY A 180 2.15 15.64 45.25
CA GLY A 180 2.43 15.36 46.66
C GLY A 180 1.59 14.22 47.23
N ALA A 181 0.27 14.22 46.96
CA ALA A 181 -0.62 13.15 47.36
C ALA A 181 -0.24 11.79 46.73
N PHE A 182 0.14 11.80 45.45
CA PHE A 182 0.62 10.61 44.76
C PHE A 182 1.91 10.05 45.39
N PHE A 183 2.84 10.93 45.77
CA PHE A 183 4.09 10.51 46.41
C PHE A 183 3.86 9.91 47.81
N ILE A 184 2.95 10.49 48.59
CA ILE A 184 2.55 9.94 49.90
C ILE A 184 1.90 8.56 49.73
N MET A 185 1.04 8.39 48.72
CA MET A 185 0.41 7.11 48.41
C MET A 185 1.46 6.03 48.06
N LEU A 186 2.48 6.37 47.27
CA LEU A 186 3.58 5.45 46.96
C LEU A 186 4.35 5.04 48.20
N VAL A 187 4.67 5.97 49.11
CA VAL A 187 5.37 5.67 50.37
C VAL A 187 4.51 4.80 51.29
N ALA A 188 3.20 5.03 51.33
CA ALA A 188 2.27 4.20 52.10
C ALA A 188 2.23 2.75 51.56
N MET A 189 2.08 2.57 50.25
CA MET A 189 2.16 1.24 49.63
C MET A 189 3.51 0.57 49.87
N PHE A 190 4.61 1.32 49.80
CA PHE A 190 5.94 0.77 50.06
C PHE A 190 6.09 0.32 51.52
N ARG A 191 5.57 1.10 52.47
CA ARG A 191 5.54 0.72 53.90
C ARG A 191 4.68 -0.51 54.16
N GLU A 192 3.51 -0.62 53.54
CA GLU A 192 2.65 -1.81 53.65
C GLU A 192 3.37 -3.04 53.10
N LYS A 193 3.98 -2.92 51.92
CA LYS A 193 4.71 -4.02 51.29
C LYS A 193 5.95 -4.46 52.09
N VAL A 194 6.62 -3.52 52.76
CA VAL A 194 7.74 -3.83 53.68
C VAL A 194 7.23 -4.52 54.95
N LYS A 195 6.09 -4.09 55.51
CA LYS A 195 5.47 -4.76 56.66
C LYS A 195 5.04 -6.19 56.33
N GLU A 196 4.38 -6.42 55.20
CA GLU A 196 4.00 -7.75 54.74
C GLU A 196 5.22 -8.68 54.62
N LYS A 197 6.34 -8.15 54.10
CA LYS A 197 7.58 -8.92 53.99
C LYS A 197 8.19 -9.27 55.34
N MET A 198 8.15 -8.35 56.32
CA MET A 198 8.68 -8.62 57.66
C MET A 198 7.79 -9.57 58.48
N THR A 199 6.47 -9.59 58.25
CA THR A 199 5.57 -10.56 58.89
C THR A 199 5.59 -11.94 58.24
N ALA A 200 6.06 -12.05 56.99
CA ALA A 200 6.26 -13.33 56.30
C ALA A 200 7.61 -13.99 56.64
N GLU A 201 8.56 -13.22 57.20
CA GLU A 201 9.90 -13.68 57.61
C GLU A 201 10.05 -13.84 59.14
N ALA A 202 8.97 -13.68 59.92
CA ALA A 202 8.90 -13.90 61.38
C ALA A 202 8.00 -15.09 61.71
#